data_AF-A0A3D0S1N4-F1
#
_entry.id   AF-A0A3D0S1N4-F1
#
_cell.length_a   1.000
_cell.length_b   1.000
_cell.length_c   1.000
_cell.angle_alpha   90.00
_cell.angle_beta   90.00
_cell.angle_gamma   90.00
#
_symmetry.space_group_name_H-M   'P 1'
#
loop_
_entity.id
_entity.type
_entity.pdbx_description
1 polymer ?
#
loop_
_entity_poly.entity_id
_entity_poly.type
_entity_poly.pdbx_seq_one_letter_code
_entity_poly.pdbx_strand_id
1 'polypeptide(L)'
;MSDEQPTQTGDLGEQPEPSIEPGEPNPGGPDALPEEDDNISADLGPDSNPAVDESPDPLKRVLEEGEDTHTKATESPDGENDDVDPEDESPA
;
A
#
# COMPACT_ATOMS: atom_id res chain seq x y z
N MET A 1 23.09 -1.13 25.09
CA MET A 1 23.50 -1.84 23.86
C MET A 1 22.26 -1.87 23.01
N SER A 2 22.14 -0.94 22.08
CA SER A 2 20.94 -0.83 21.24
C SER A 2 21.23 -1.60 19.96
N ASP A 3 20.47 -2.67 19.74
CA ASP A 3 20.45 -3.44 18.50
C ASP A 3 19.79 -2.59 17.40
N GLU A 4 20.59 -1.82 16.67
CA GLU A 4 20.18 -1.25 15.39
C GLU A 4 20.01 -2.41 14.38
N GLN A 5 18.77 -2.76 14.07
CA GLN A 5 18.50 -3.62 12.93
C GLN A 5 18.89 -2.87 11.64
N PRO A 6 19.66 -3.49 10.73
CA PRO A 6 19.99 -2.87 9.47
C PRO A 6 18.72 -2.80 8.61
N THR A 7 18.04 -1.65 8.61
CA THR A 7 17.08 -1.35 7.56
C THR A 7 17.91 -1.08 6.31
N GLN A 8 17.75 -1.91 5.27
CA GLN A 8 18.41 -1.73 3.99
C GLN A 8 17.75 -0.53 3.28
N THR A 9 18.01 0.67 3.79
CA THR A 9 17.52 1.97 3.31
C THR A 9 18.57 2.68 2.46
N GLY A 10 19.63 1.98 2.06
CA GLY A 10 20.68 2.49 1.20
C GLY A 10 20.32 2.45 -0.29
N ASP A 11 20.95 3.34 -1.05
CA ASP A 11 20.93 3.35 -2.52
C ASP A 11 21.43 2.01 -3.07
N LEU A 12 20.55 1.27 -3.75
CA LEU A 12 20.83 -0.05 -4.32
C LEU A 12 21.55 0.04 -5.68
N GLY A 13 21.84 1.26 -6.15
CA GLY A 13 22.35 1.50 -7.48
C GLY A 13 21.27 1.35 -8.56
N GLU A 14 21.67 1.56 -9.80
CA GLU A 14 20.77 1.42 -10.95
C GLU A 14 20.37 -0.05 -11.14
N GLN A 15 19.09 -0.27 -11.43
CA GLN A 15 18.59 -1.61 -11.79
C GLN A 15 19.35 -2.12 -13.01
N PRO A 16 19.90 -3.34 -12.99
CA PRO A 16 20.61 -3.88 -14.14
C PRO A 16 19.65 -4.13 -15.29
N GLU A 17 20.13 -3.84 -16.51
CA GLU A 17 19.38 -4.16 -17.73
C GLU A 17 19.23 -5.68 -17.88
N PRO A 18 18.07 -6.17 -18.34
CA PRO A 18 17.88 -7.56 -18.71
C PRO A 18 18.88 -7.94 -19.82
N SER A 19 19.65 -9.02 -19.60
CA SER A 19 20.59 -9.55 -20.57
C SER A 19 20.17 -10.96 -20.97
N ILE A 20 20.11 -11.23 -22.27
CA ILE A 20 19.87 -12.57 -22.83
C ILE A 20 21.12 -13.07 -23.54
N GLU A 21 21.41 -14.37 -23.47
CA GLU A 21 22.47 -14.97 -24.26
C GLU A 21 22.09 -15.06 -25.76
N PRO A 22 23.06 -15.03 -26.68
CA PRO A 22 22.77 -15.19 -28.10
C PRO A 22 22.06 -16.52 -28.40
N GLY A 23 20.78 -16.44 -28.75
CA GLY A 23 19.92 -17.60 -29.06
C GLY A 23 18.88 -17.93 -28.00
N GLU A 24 18.88 -17.25 -26.86
CA GLU A 24 17.77 -17.32 -25.91
C GLU A 24 16.55 -16.55 -26.44
N PRO A 25 15.33 -17.07 -26.25
CA PRO A 25 14.13 -16.32 -26.57
C PRO A 25 14.04 -15.08 -25.69
N ASN A 26 13.41 -14.03 -26.20
CA ASN A 26 13.04 -12.89 -25.37
C ASN A 26 12.24 -13.40 -24.15
N PRO A 27 12.49 -12.86 -22.95
CA PRO A 27 11.70 -13.18 -21.77
C PRO A 27 10.21 -12.91 -22.06
N GLY A 28 9.35 -13.81 -21.58
CA GLY A 28 7.89 -13.73 -21.79
C GLY A 28 7.26 -14.98 -22.40
N GLY A 29 8.01 -15.86 -23.06
CA GLY A 29 7.42 -17.05 -23.68
C GLY A 29 6.46 -16.73 -24.85
N PRO A 30 5.86 -17.74 -25.50
CA PRO A 30 5.02 -17.55 -26.68
C PRO A 30 3.64 -16.96 -26.38
N ASP A 31 3.22 -16.96 -25.11
CA ASP A 31 1.95 -16.43 -24.61
C ASP A 31 2.11 -15.07 -23.91
N ALA A 32 3.33 -14.52 -23.83
CA ALA A 32 3.51 -13.15 -23.37
C ALA A 32 2.77 -12.16 -24.27
N LEU A 33 1.96 -11.34 -23.62
CA LEU A 33 1.43 -10.13 -24.22
C LEU A 33 2.53 -9.04 -24.18
N PRO A 34 2.59 -8.16 -25.19
CA PRO A 34 3.44 -6.99 -25.12
C PRO A 34 3.05 -6.17 -23.89
N GLU A 35 4.04 -5.60 -23.19
CA GLU A 35 3.76 -4.67 -22.11
C GLU A 35 3.13 -3.42 -22.73
N GLU A 36 1.81 -3.30 -22.60
CA GLU A 36 1.10 -2.07 -22.88
C GLU A 36 1.43 -1.12 -21.72
N ASP A 37 2.11 -0.01 -22.05
CA ASP A 37 2.26 1.12 -21.14
C ASP A 37 0.85 1.56 -20.69
N ASP A 38 0.72 1.78 -19.38
CA ASP A 38 -0.49 2.12 -18.63
C ASP A 38 -1.31 0.94 -18.08
N ASN A 39 -0.66 0.05 -17.31
CA ASN A 39 -1.31 -0.65 -16.21
C ASN A 39 -1.68 0.35 -15.09
N ILE A 40 -2.55 1.31 -15.37
CA ILE A 40 -3.13 2.16 -14.33
C ILE A 40 -4.10 1.27 -13.57
N SER A 41 -3.71 0.88 -12.35
CA SER A 41 -4.62 0.22 -11.41
C SER A 41 -5.91 1.01 -11.38
N ALA A 42 -7.01 0.37 -11.78
CA ALA A 42 -8.31 1.01 -11.73
C ALA A 42 -8.62 1.34 -10.27
N ASP A 43 -9.03 2.59 -10.02
CA ASP A 43 -9.52 3.03 -8.72
C ASP A 43 -10.92 2.42 -8.50
N LEU A 44 -10.93 1.13 -8.17
CA LEU A 44 -12.13 0.35 -7.93
C LEU A 44 -12.53 0.50 -6.47
N GLY A 45 -13.67 1.15 -6.24
CA GLY A 45 -14.29 1.25 -4.94
C GLY A 45 -14.84 -0.09 -4.43
N PRO A 46 -15.22 -0.17 -3.14
CA PRO A 46 -15.82 -1.38 -2.56
C PRO A 46 -17.10 -1.80 -3.27
N ASP A 47 -17.86 -0.88 -3.86
CA ASP A 47 -19.04 -1.10 -4.69
C ASP A 47 -18.74 -1.82 -6.01
N SER A 48 -17.49 -1.79 -6.48
CA SER A 48 -17.06 -2.54 -7.67
C SER A 48 -16.73 -4.01 -7.37
N ASN A 49 -16.78 -4.43 -6.11
CA ASN A 49 -16.52 -5.82 -5.71
C ASN A 49 -17.84 -6.64 -5.71
N PRO A 50 -18.00 -7.64 -6.59
CA PRO A 50 -19.21 -8.46 -6.66
C PRO A 50 -19.56 -9.19 -5.35
N ALA A 51 -18.57 -9.42 -4.48
CA ALA A 51 -18.80 -10.03 -3.17
C ALA A 51 -19.57 -9.12 -2.20
N VAL A 52 -19.63 -7.81 -2.47
CA VAL A 52 -20.38 -6.85 -1.65
C VAL A 52 -21.88 -7.07 -1.85
N ASP A 53 -22.35 -7.35 -3.06
CA ASP A 53 -23.77 -7.61 -3.34
C ASP A 53 -24.30 -8.86 -2.64
N GLU A 54 -23.46 -9.86 -2.44
CA GLU A 54 -23.80 -11.13 -1.78
C GLU A 54 -23.71 -11.05 -0.25
N SER A 55 -23.19 -9.95 0.29
CA SER A 55 -22.99 -9.77 1.72
C SER A 55 -24.31 -9.52 2.47
N PRO A 56 -24.47 -10.01 3.71
CA PRO A 56 -25.58 -9.64 4.59
C PRO A 56 -25.63 -8.13 4.86
N ASP A 57 -26.83 -7.55 4.99
CA ASP A 57 -27.05 -6.11 5.23
C ASP A 57 -26.16 -5.45 6.30
N PRO A 58 -25.91 -6.05 7.49
CA PRO A 58 -25.03 -5.42 8.47
C PRO A 58 -23.56 -5.34 8.00
N LEU A 59 -23.10 -6.27 7.17
CA LEU A 59 -21.74 -6.26 6.63
C LEU A 59 -21.61 -5.30 5.44
N LYS A 60 -22.66 -5.19 4.60
CA LYS A 60 -22.72 -4.19 3.52
C LYS A 60 -22.56 -2.78 4.06
N ARG A 61 -23.31 -2.43 5.11
CA ARG A 61 -23.22 -1.09 5.71
C ARG A 61 -21.82 -0.78 6.22
N VAL A 62 -21.14 -1.75 6.85
CA VAL A 62 -19.77 -1.55 7.35
C VAL A 62 -18.77 -1.34 6.21
N LEU A 63 -18.95 -2.04 5.09
CA LEU A 63 -18.11 -1.87 3.90
C LEU A 63 -18.37 -0.52 3.19
N GLU A 64 -19.59 0.01 3.28
CA GLU A 64 -19.98 1.32 2.74
C GLU A 64 -19.54 2.48 3.65
N GLU A 65 -19.71 2.37 4.97
CA GLU A 65 -19.31 3.40 5.94
C GLU A 65 -17.79 3.47 6.13
N GLY A 66 -17.07 2.37 5.90
CA GLY A 66 -15.63 2.28 6.13
C GLY A 66 -15.27 2.24 7.62
N GLU A 67 -13.97 2.23 7.91
CA GLU A 67 -13.47 2.31 9.28
C GLU A 67 -13.53 3.75 9.78
N ASP A 68 -14.07 3.96 10.99
CA ASP A 68 -14.09 5.27 11.63
C ASP A 68 -12.70 5.64 12.16
N THR A 69 -11.99 6.48 11.40
CA THR A 69 -10.69 7.03 11.79
C THR A 69 -10.80 8.41 12.44
N HIS A 70 -11.94 8.81 13.02
CA HIS A 70 -12.12 10.11 13.68
C HIS A 70 -11.85 10.06 15.18
N THR A 71 -10.69 9.51 15.57
CA THR A 71 -10.20 9.60 16.95
C THR A 71 -9.26 10.80 17.10
N LYS A 72 -9.09 11.32 18.32
CA LYS A 72 -8.13 12.41 18.61
C LYS A 72 -6.71 12.11 18.09
N ALA A 73 -6.34 10.83 17.98
CA ALA A 73 -5.03 10.40 17.50
C ALA A 73 -4.91 10.36 15.96
N THR A 74 -6.02 10.31 15.24
CA THR A 74 -6.07 10.12 13.78
C THR A 74 -6.79 11.26 13.05
N GLU A 75 -7.43 12.16 13.79
CA GLU A 75 -7.91 13.45 13.32
C GLU A 75 -6.69 14.26 12.84
N SER A 76 -6.57 14.41 11.52
CA SER A 76 -5.47 15.19 10.94
C SER A 76 -5.70 16.67 11.30
N PRO A 77 -4.80 17.33 12.05
CA PRO A 77 -4.77 18.77 12.03
C PRO A 77 -4.31 19.16 10.63
N ASP A 78 -5.05 20.01 9.92
CA ASP A 78 -4.58 20.63 8.68
C ASP A 78 -3.22 21.34 8.94
N GLY A 79 -2.11 20.63 8.70
CA GLY A 79 -0.74 21.14 8.83
C GLY A 79 -0.21 21.22 10.27
N GLU A 80 1.03 20.76 10.45
CA GLU A 80 1.84 20.86 11.68
C GLU A 80 1.31 20.05 12.89
N ASN A 81 1.72 18.77 12.98
CA ASN A 81 1.66 18.01 14.24
C ASN A 81 2.86 18.40 15.11
N ASP A 82 2.75 19.51 15.82
CA ASP A 82 3.45 19.72 17.10
C ASP A 82 2.38 19.64 18.21
N ASP A 83 2.77 19.16 19.39
CA ASP A 83 1.96 19.05 20.63
C ASP A 83 1.13 17.76 20.84
N VAL A 84 1.80 16.61 20.83
CA VAL A 84 1.49 15.56 21.82
C VAL A 84 2.00 16.01 23.18
N ASP A 85 1.09 16.27 24.12
CA ASP A 85 1.41 16.75 25.47
C ASP A 85 2.17 15.67 26.25
N PRO A 86 3.46 15.89 26.62
CA PRO A 86 4.27 14.91 27.33
C PRO A 86 3.75 14.60 28.74
N GLU A 87 2.76 15.35 29.25
CA GLU A 87 2.14 15.08 30.56
C GLU A 87 1.16 13.88 30.54
N ASP A 88 0.74 13.40 29.36
CA ASP A 88 -0.13 12.21 29.24
C ASP A 88 0.64 10.88 29.41
N GLU A 89 1.98 10.92 29.42
CA GLU A 89 2.83 9.78 29.78
C GLU A 89 3.17 9.81 31.27
N SER A 90 2.30 9.24 32.11
CA SER A 90 2.61 9.03 33.53
C SER A 90 3.64 7.90 33.71
N PRO A 91 4.75 8.10 34.45
CA PRO A 91 5.67 7.02 34.77
C PRO A 91 5.03 6.01 35.74
N ALA A 92 5.22 4.72 35.46
CA ALA A 92 4.77 3.59 36.28
C ALA A 92 5.50 3.47 37.63
#